data_AF-A0A919J426-F1
#
_entry.id   AF-A0A919J426-F1
#
_cell.length_a   1.000
_cell.length_b   1.000
_cell.length_c   1.000
_cell.angle_alpha   90.00
_cell.angle_beta   90.00
_cell.angle_gamma   90.00
#
_symmetry.space_group_name_H-M   'P 1'
#
loop_
_entity.id
_entity.type
_entity.pdbx_description
1 polymer ?
#
loop_
_entity_poly.entity_id
_entity_poly.type
_entity_poly.pdbx_seq_one_letter_code
_entity_poly.pdbx_strand_id
1 'polypeptide(L)'
;MALTAKQRSRRARIAAHASWANTADRQGRTASATASFLARFEKQVDPLGVLEPEVRTTMALHARRAYMLQLAERSAKARARGAGDG
;
A
#
# COMPACT_ATOMS: atom_id res chain seq x y z
N MET A 1 -4.93 33.99 1.40
CA MET A 1 -3.78 33.46 0.63
C MET A 1 -3.73 31.95 0.78
N ALA A 2 -3.54 31.20 -0.31
CA ALA A 2 -3.39 29.74 -0.25
C ALA A 2 -2.00 29.36 0.29
N LEU A 3 -1.92 28.25 1.02
CA LEU A 3 -0.65 27.73 1.55
C LEU A 3 0.31 27.36 0.42
N THR A 4 1.60 27.67 0.58
CA THR A 4 2.66 27.17 -0.32
C THR A 4 2.86 25.66 -0.17
N ALA A 5 3.48 25.01 -1.16
CA ALA A 5 3.79 23.58 -1.11
C ALA A 5 4.66 23.20 0.11
N LYS A 6 5.66 24.02 0.44
CA LYS A 6 6.55 23.81 1.60
C LYS A 6 5.77 23.88 2.92
N GLN A 7 4.86 24.83 3.05
CA GLN A 7 4.01 24.95 4.24
C GLN A 7 3.04 23.76 4.37
N ARG A 8 2.43 23.31 3.26
CA ARG A 8 1.59 22.09 3.26
C ARG A 8 2.36 20.86 3.70
N SER A 9 3.57 20.65 3.16
CA SER A 9 4.46 19.54 3.56
C SER A 9 4.82 19.57 5.05
N ARG A 10 5.09 20.76 5.60
CA ARG A 10 5.38 20.92 7.04
C ARG A 10 4.17 20.55 7.89
N ARG A 11 2.97 21.04 7.55
CA ARG A 11 1.73 20.72 8.29
C ARG A 11 1.40 19.22 8.23
N ALA A 12 1.56 18.59 7.08
CA ALA A 12 1.33 17.16 6.92
C ALA A 12 2.24 16.32 7.84
N ARG A 13 3.53 16.69 7.94
CA ARG A 13 4.48 16.03 8.85
C ARG A 13 4.08 16.18 10.31
N ILE A 14 3.72 17.40 10.75
CA ILE A 14 3.25 17.65 12.13
C ILE A 14 2.03 16.78 12.44
N ALA A 15 1.05 16.76 11.53
CA ALA A 15 -0.17 15.95 11.69
C ALA A 15 0.13 14.45 11.76
N ALA A 16 1.05 13.94 10.93
CA ALA A 16 1.45 12.53 10.96
C ALA A 16 2.09 12.16 12.31
N HIS A 17 3.03 12.95 12.81
CA HIS A 17 3.67 12.68 14.11
C HIS A 17 2.67 12.74 15.27
N ALA A 18 1.80 13.77 15.31
CA ALA A 18 0.76 13.87 16.33
C ALA A 18 -0.20 12.66 16.28
N SER A 19 -0.58 12.25 15.07
CA SER A 19 -1.47 11.10 14.88
C SER A 19 -0.84 9.80 15.36
N TRP A 20 0.45 9.58 15.09
CA TRP A 20 1.16 8.38 15.55
C TRP A 20 1.49 8.40 17.04
N ALA A 21 1.71 9.57 17.64
CA ALA A 21 1.85 9.71 19.09
C ALA A 21 0.58 9.26 19.83
N ASN A 22 -0.59 9.46 19.23
CA ASN A 22 -1.89 9.07 19.79
C ASN A 22 -2.34 7.64 19.40
N THR A 23 -1.47 6.84 18.79
CA THR A 23 -1.81 5.47 18.36
C THR A 23 -1.03 4.46 19.19
N ALA A 24 -1.69 3.86 20.19
CA ALA A 24 -1.10 2.81 21.02
C ALA A 24 -0.92 1.49 20.24
N ASP A 25 -1.96 1.05 19.54
CA ASP A 25 -1.92 -0.12 18.66
C ASP A 25 -1.70 0.29 17.20
N ARG A 26 -0.46 0.18 16.73
CA ARG A 26 -0.10 0.53 15.35
C ARG A 26 -0.61 -0.49 14.34
N GLN A 27 -0.59 -1.77 14.72
CA GLN A 27 -1.03 -2.88 13.88
C GLN A 27 -2.53 -2.76 13.64
N GLY A 28 -3.33 -2.64 14.71
CA GLY A 28 -4.78 -2.51 14.63
C GLY A 28 -5.23 -1.31 13.80
N ARG A 29 -4.54 -0.17 13.91
CA ARG A 29 -4.85 1.03 13.10
C ARG A 29 -4.83 0.77 11.60
N THR A 30 -3.97 -0.14 11.13
CA THR A 30 -3.80 -0.44 9.69
C THR A 30 -4.38 -1.79 9.27
N ALA A 31 -4.91 -2.58 10.22
CA ALA A 31 -5.38 -3.94 9.99
C ALA A 31 -6.54 -3.98 8.99
N SER A 32 -7.56 -3.12 9.16
CA SER A 32 -8.72 -3.07 8.26
C SER A 32 -8.34 -2.74 6.80
N ALA A 33 -7.43 -1.77 6.63
CA ALA A 33 -6.92 -1.41 5.30
C ALA A 33 -6.09 -2.56 4.69
N THR A 34 -5.28 -3.24 5.50
CA THR A 34 -4.48 -4.39 5.07
C THR A 34 -5.37 -5.55 4.64
N ALA A 35 -6.41 -5.86 5.42
CA ALA A 35 -7.39 -6.90 5.10
C ALA A 35 -8.16 -6.59 3.82
N SER A 36 -8.65 -5.35 3.67
CA SER A 36 -9.36 -4.92 2.45
C SER A 36 -8.47 -5.00 1.20
N PHE A 37 -7.19 -4.65 1.34
CA PHE A 37 -6.23 -4.76 0.26
C PHE A 37 -5.95 -6.21 -0.12
N LEU A 38 -5.86 -7.12 0.86
CA LEU A 38 -5.68 -8.56 0.62
C LEU A 38 -6.91 -9.19 -0.04
N ALA A 39 -8.13 -8.82 0.40
CA ALA A 39 -9.39 -9.33 -0.13
C ALA A 39 -9.55 -9.12 -1.65
N ARG A 40 -8.93 -8.06 -2.21
CA ARG A 40 -8.88 -7.86 -3.67
C ARG A 40 -8.15 -9.00 -4.37
N PHE A 41 -7.05 -9.49 -3.79
CA PHE A 41 -6.28 -10.60 -4.35
C PHE A 41 -6.99 -11.93 -4.16
N GLU A 42 -7.69 -12.13 -3.04
CA GLU A 42 -8.54 -13.32 -2.85
C GLU A 42 -9.58 -13.45 -3.96
N LYS A 43 -10.29 -12.35 -4.29
CA LYS A 43 -11.24 -12.33 -5.43
C LYS A 43 -10.55 -12.49 -6.79
N GLN A 44 -9.30 -12.07 -6.92
CA GLN A 44 -8.54 -12.22 -8.16
C GLN A 44 -8.13 -13.67 -8.40
N VAL A 45 -7.70 -14.38 -7.34
CA VAL A 45 -7.25 -15.78 -7.45
C VAL A 45 -8.41 -16.78 -7.39
N ASP A 46 -9.53 -16.40 -6.78
CA ASP A 46 -10.73 -17.21 -6.68
C ASP A 46 -12.01 -16.37 -6.90
N PRO A 47 -12.32 -16.01 -8.16
CA PRO A 47 -13.49 -15.18 -8.46
C PRO A 47 -14.83 -15.87 -8.14
N LEU A 48 -14.85 -17.20 -8.18
CA LEU A 48 -16.06 -18.01 -7.96
C LEU A 48 -16.20 -18.49 -6.52
N GLY A 49 -15.18 -18.32 -5.67
CA GLY A 49 -15.22 -18.69 -4.26
C GLY A 49 -15.17 -20.20 -4.02
N VAL A 50 -14.60 -20.98 -4.94
CA VAL A 50 -14.64 -22.44 -4.92
C VAL A 50 -13.45 -23.07 -4.17
N LEU A 51 -12.42 -22.29 -3.86
CA LEU A 51 -11.24 -22.78 -3.17
C LEU A 51 -11.45 -22.77 -1.65
N GLU A 52 -10.83 -23.73 -0.98
CA GLU A 52 -10.73 -23.73 0.48
C GLU A 52 -10.09 -22.43 0.99
N PRO A 53 -10.57 -21.87 2.12
CA PRO A 53 -10.13 -20.56 2.61
C PRO A 53 -8.61 -20.43 2.78
N GLU A 54 -7.94 -21.46 3.29
CA GLU A 54 -6.49 -21.49 3.52
C GLU A 54 -5.71 -21.46 2.21
N VAL A 55 -6.19 -22.21 1.21
CA VAL A 55 -5.58 -22.28 -0.13
C VAL A 55 -5.76 -20.93 -0.82
N ARG A 56 -6.98 -20.37 -0.79
CA ARG A 56 -7.27 -19.04 -1.33
C ARG A 56 -6.41 -17.96 -0.70
N THR A 57 -6.26 -17.98 0.63
CA THR A 57 -5.42 -17.02 1.37
C THR A 57 -3.96 -17.13 0.94
N THR A 58 -3.43 -18.35 0.85
CA THR A 58 -2.05 -18.60 0.41
C THR A 58 -1.82 -18.07 -1.01
N MET A 59 -2.73 -18.38 -1.94
CA MET A 59 -2.66 -17.87 -3.31
C MET A 59 -2.77 -16.34 -3.38
N ALA A 60 -3.65 -15.74 -2.58
CA ALA A 60 -3.79 -14.28 -2.50
C ALA A 60 -2.51 -13.60 -1.99
N LEU A 61 -1.81 -14.21 -1.01
CA LEU A 61 -0.52 -13.71 -0.52
C LEU A 61 0.56 -13.76 -1.60
N HIS A 62 0.61 -14.82 -2.39
CA HIS A 62 1.52 -14.92 -3.55
C HIS A 62 1.18 -13.87 -4.62
N ALA A 63 -0.10 -13.69 -4.96
CA ALA A 63 -0.55 -12.69 -5.91
C ALA A 63 -0.20 -11.26 -5.44
N ARG A 64 -0.41 -10.96 -4.15
CA ARG A 64 0.01 -9.70 -3.53
C ARG A 64 1.52 -9.48 -3.68
N ARG A 65 2.34 -10.50 -3.42
CA ARG A 65 3.80 -10.39 -3.53
C ARG A 65 4.24 -10.13 -4.97
N ALA A 66 3.67 -10.85 -5.93
CA ALA A 66 3.92 -10.63 -7.36
C ALA A 66 3.55 -9.19 -7.78
N TYR A 67 2.38 -8.70 -7.36
CA TYR A 67 1.94 -7.33 -7.63
C TYR A 67 2.93 -6.27 -7.09
N MET A 68 3.43 -6.45 -5.87
CA MET A 68 4.39 -5.51 -5.28
C MET A 68 5.72 -5.51 -6.02
N LEU A 69 6.19 -6.68 -6.45
CA LEU A 69 7.42 -6.80 -7.25
C LEU A 69 7.28 -6.09 -8.60
N GLN A 70 6.16 -6.26 -9.29
CA GLN A 70 5.87 -5.56 -10.54
C GLN A 70 5.80 -4.03 -10.34
N LEU A 71 5.20 -3.57 -9.24
CA LEU A 71 5.14 -2.15 -8.90
C LEU A 71 6.55 -1.57 -8.67
N ALA A 72 7.40 -2.30 -7.95
CA ALA A 72 8.78 -1.89 -7.71
C ALA A 72 9.59 -1.81 -9.02
N GLU A 73 9.43 -2.79 -9.92
CA GLU A 73 10.08 -2.81 -11.22
C GLU A 73 9.66 -1.60 -12.09
N ARG A 74 8.34 -1.32 -12.16
CA ARG A 74 7.81 -0.14 -12.87
C ARG A 74 8.35 1.16 -12.29
N SER A 75 8.44 1.25 -10.96
CA SER A 75 9.00 2.41 -10.26
C SER A 75 10.49 2.61 -10.58
N ALA A 76 11.27 1.53 -10.60
CA ALA A 76 12.69 1.58 -10.97
C ALA A 76 12.88 2.04 -12.43
N LYS A 77 12.08 1.49 -13.36
CA LYS A 77 12.09 1.91 -14.78
C LYS A 77 11.75 3.39 -14.95
N ALA A 78 10.76 3.91 -14.21
CA ALA A 78 10.38 5.32 -14.27
C ALA A 78 11.51 6.25 -13.75
N ARG A 79 12.17 5.88 -12.65
CA ARG A 79 13.32 6.64 -12.13
C ARG A 79 14.51 6.64 -13.08
N ALA A 80 14.80 5.51 -13.72
CA ALA A 80 15.90 5.40 -14.69
C ALA A 80 15.69 6.33 -15.90
N ARG A 81 14.45 6.48 -16.39
CA ARG A 81 14.12 7.41 -17.48
C ARG A 81 14.33 8.86 -17.07
N GLY A 82 13.80 9.26 -15.91
CA GLY A 82 13.94 10.64 -15.42
C GLY A 82 15.38 11.03 -15.06
N ALA A 83 16.27 10.07 -14.82
CA ALA A 83 17.71 10.32 -14.58
C ALA A 83 18.53 10.44 -15.87
N GLY A 84 17.99 10.02 -17.02
CA GLY A 84 18.61 10.22 -18.34
C GLY A 84 18.23 11.55 -19.00
N ASP A 85 17.19 12.22 -18.49
CA ASP A 85 16.62 13.45 -19.03
C ASP A 85 16.95 14.70 -18.17
N GLY A 86 17.95 14.62 -17.28
CA GLY A 86 18.41 15.72 -16.42
C GLY A 86 19.92 15.82 -16.36
#